data_AF-A0A7S1KMW1-F1
#
_entry.id   AF-A0A7S1KMW1-F1
#
_cell.length_a   1.000
_cell.length_b   1.000
_cell.length_c   1.000
_cell.angle_alpha   90.00
_cell.angle_beta   90.00
_cell.angle_gamma   90.00
#
_symmetry.space_group_name_H-M   'P 1'
#
loop_
_entity.id
_entity.type
_entity.pdbx_description
1 polymer ?
#
loop_
_entity_poly.entity_id
_entity_poly.type
_entity_poly.pdbx_seq_one_letter_code
_entity_poly.pdbx_strand_id
1 'polypeptide(L)'
;MLNCAQVLKIPIRECYERVGWPLYRKFGHAFDGLKLATENPDVVFDGVLDPSADLEDRKMKDTVMKVIMSRLKPKPSKVRADFELTNFSGEGIDGIKAALQAGLAASTTKDSVKINLVAPPLFVMQTTTTDVETGKENLTKCLNVIKETIAERGGVLQIKTAPRSVSAKDDQSLAALMEDLRVKNQEVAGDDDDEEEQIGM
;
A
#
# COMPACT_ATOMS: atom_id res chain seq x y z
N MET A 1 2.58 -17.60 -21.46
CA MET A 1 2.62 -18.84 -22.27
C MET A 1 3.65 -19.85 -21.80
N LEU A 2 4.95 -19.53 -21.70
CA LEU A 2 5.98 -20.50 -21.23
C LEU A 2 5.63 -21.15 -19.88
N ASN A 3 5.25 -20.34 -18.88
CA ASN A 3 4.85 -20.85 -17.56
C ASN A 3 3.61 -21.76 -17.63
N CYS A 4 2.63 -21.43 -18.49
CA CYS A 4 1.44 -22.26 -18.68
C CYS A 4 1.81 -23.63 -19.30
N ALA A 5 2.72 -23.66 -20.27
CA ALA A 5 3.20 -24.88 -20.91
C ALA A 5 3.92 -25.80 -19.91
N GLN A 6 4.75 -25.24 -19.02
CA GLN A 6 5.44 -26.00 -17.98
C GLN A 6 4.49 -26.60 -16.94
N VAL A 7 3.48 -25.83 -16.50
CA VAL A 7 2.49 -26.29 -15.52
C VAL A 7 1.57 -27.37 -16.11
N LEU A 8 1.17 -27.23 -17.37
CA LEU A 8 0.29 -28.18 -18.05
C LEU A 8 1.06 -29.37 -18.66
N LYS A 9 2.40 -29.35 -18.68
CA LYS A 9 3.28 -30.35 -19.30
C LYS A 9 2.95 -30.62 -20.78
N ILE A 10 2.57 -29.59 -21.51
CA ILE A 10 2.28 -29.64 -22.94
C ILE A 10 3.31 -28.82 -23.73
N PRO A 11 3.54 -29.13 -25.03
CA PRO A 11 4.45 -28.36 -25.86
C PRO A 11 4.00 -26.90 -25.96
N ILE A 12 4.95 -25.97 -25.84
CA ILE A 12 4.68 -24.52 -25.89
C ILE A 12 3.96 -24.09 -27.17
N ARG A 13 4.21 -24.77 -28.28
CA ARG A 13 3.55 -24.54 -29.56
C ARG A 13 2.04 -24.70 -29.46
N GLU A 14 1.57 -25.74 -28.78
CA GLU A 14 0.16 -26.03 -28.61
C GLU A 14 -0.54 -24.97 -27.74
N CYS A 15 0.13 -24.45 -26.70
CA CYS A 15 -0.35 -23.28 -25.95
C CYS A 15 -0.54 -22.04 -26.84
N TYR A 16 0.38 -21.80 -27.78
CA TYR A 16 0.26 -20.67 -28.71
C TYR A 16 -0.83 -20.89 -29.75
N GLU A 17 -1.00 -22.11 -30.26
CA GLU A 17 -2.03 -22.46 -31.22
C GLU A 17 -3.44 -22.33 -30.62
N ARG A 18 -3.64 -22.81 -29.39
CA ARG A 18 -4.94 -22.75 -28.71
C ARG A 18 -5.29 -21.39 -28.12
N VAL A 19 -4.31 -20.67 -27.56
CA VAL A 19 -4.58 -19.43 -26.81
C VAL A 19 -3.97 -18.21 -27.49
N GLY A 20 -2.68 -18.28 -27.82
CA GLY A 20 -1.94 -17.13 -28.36
C GLY A 20 -2.48 -16.60 -29.69
N TRP A 21 -2.62 -17.46 -30.71
CA TRP A 21 -3.03 -17.05 -32.05
C TRP A 21 -4.47 -16.54 -32.14
N PRO A 22 -5.47 -17.17 -31.46
CA PRO A 22 -6.82 -16.62 -31.43
C PRO A 22 -6.88 -15.24 -30.76
N LEU A 23 -6.10 -15.03 -29.69
CA LEU A 23 -5.96 -13.71 -29.04
C LEU A 23 -5.36 -12.66 -30.00
N TYR A 24 -4.33 -13.01 -30.76
CA TYR A 24 -3.76 -12.14 -31.80
C TYR A 24 -4.77 -11.80 -32.90
N ARG A 25 -5.59 -12.76 -33.33
CA ARG A 25 -6.62 -12.53 -34.37
C ARG A 25 -7.77 -11.66 -33.88
N LYS A 26 -8.18 -11.82 -32.62
CA LYS A 26 -9.33 -11.11 -32.04
C LYS A 26 -9.01 -9.67 -31.63
N PHE A 27 -7.80 -9.42 -31.12
CA PHE A 27 -7.41 -8.12 -30.55
C PHE A 27 -6.24 -7.43 -31.28
N GLY A 28 -5.71 -8.02 -32.36
CA GLY A 28 -4.53 -7.51 -33.08
C GLY A 28 -3.21 -7.80 -32.36
N HIS A 29 -3.16 -7.58 -31.05
CA HIS A 29 -2.06 -7.98 -30.17
C HIS A 29 -2.57 -8.83 -29.01
N ALA A 30 -1.90 -9.96 -28.75
CA ALA A 30 -2.25 -10.81 -27.61
C ALA A 30 -2.10 -10.10 -26.27
N PHE A 31 -1.21 -9.10 -26.16
CA PHE A 31 -1.03 -8.34 -24.92
C PHE A 31 -2.29 -7.55 -24.53
N ASP A 32 -2.95 -6.90 -25.50
CA ASP A 32 -4.16 -6.11 -25.25
C ASP A 32 -5.32 -7.00 -24.84
N GLY A 33 -5.47 -8.16 -25.48
CA GLY A 33 -6.42 -9.18 -25.08
C GLY A 33 -6.16 -9.72 -23.66
N LEU A 34 -4.90 -9.97 -23.29
CA LEU A 34 -4.53 -10.42 -21.94
C LEU A 34 -4.74 -9.34 -20.88
N LYS A 35 -4.60 -8.05 -21.23
CA LYS A 35 -4.92 -6.93 -20.34
C LYS A 35 -6.43 -6.87 -20.08
N LEU A 36 -7.24 -6.94 -21.13
CA LEU A 36 -8.71 -7.04 -21.03
C LEU A 36 -9.15 -8.28 -20.24
N ALA A 37 -8.44 -9.40 -20.37
CA ALA A 37 -8.76 -10.63 -19.63
C ALA A 37 -8.61 -10.46 -18.11
N THR A 38 -7.85 -9.47 -17.65
CA THR A 38 -7.72 -9.17 -16.21
C THR A 38 -9.01 -8.57 -15.65
N GLU A 39 -9.78 -7.85 -16.46
CA GLU A 39 -11.05 -7.21 -16.09
C GLU A 39 -12.26 -8.07 -16.48
N ASN A 40 -12.26 -8.61 -17.70
CA ASN A 40 -13.35 -9.39 -18.29
C ASN A 40 -12.80 -10.68 -18.93
N PRO A 41 -12.44 -11.70 -18.12
CA PRO A 41 -11.85 -12.94 -18.63
C PRO A 41 -12.79 -13.70 -19.56
N ASP A 42 -14.09 -13.72 -19.28
CA ASP A 42 -15.02 -14.53 -20.04
C ASP A 42 -15.19 -14.04 -21.47
N VAL A 43 -15.27 -12.73 -21.70
CA VAL A 43 -15.39 -12.14 -23.05
C VAL A 43 -14.14 -12.40 -23.91
N VAL A 44 -12.96 -12.43 -23.28
CA VAL A 44 -11.70 -12.63 -23.99
C VAL A 44 -11.53 -14.10 -24.39
N PHE A 45 -11.83 -15.02 -23.47
CA PHE A 45 -11.70 -16.46 -23.72
C PHE A 45 -12.92 -17.07 -24.43
N ASP A 46 -14.03 -16.34 -24.54
CA ASP A 46 -15.20 -16.75 -25.31
C ASP A 46 -14.84 -16.91 -26.81
N GLY A 47 -15.04 -18.13 -27.31
CA GLY A 47 -14.63 -18.60 -28.63
C GLY A 47 -13.13 -18.94 -28.79
N VAL A 48 -12.32 -18.85 -27.74
CA VAL A 48 -10.88 -19.22 -27.73
C VAL A 48 -10.64 -20.50 -26.93
N LEU A 49 -11.29 -20.62 -25.78
CA LEU A 49 -11.28 -21.81 -24.94
C LEU A 49 -12.72 -22.13 -24.56
N ASP A 50 -13.20 -23.32 -24.90
CA ASP A 50 -14.55 -23.74 -24.53
C ASP A 50 -14.51 -24.53 -23.22
N PRO A 51 -14.99 -23.95 -22.09
CA PRO A 51 -15.01 -24.64 -20.82
C PRO A 51 -16.00 -25.83 -20.77
N SER A 52 -16.88 -25.98 -21.77
CA SER A 52 -17.85 -27.06 -21.88
C SER A 52 -17.38 -28.26 -22.70
N ALA A 53 -16.36 -28.08 -23.55
CA ALA A 53 -15.89 -29.10 -24.47
C ALA A 53 -14.85 -30.05 -23.85
N ASP A 54 -13.83 -29.52 -23.15
CA ASP A 54 -12.69 -30.35 -22.70
C ASP A 54 -12.15 -29.97 -21.30
N LEU A 55 -11.81 -30.98 -20.50
CA LEU A 55 -11.22 -30.81 -19.16
C LEU A 55 -9.84 -30.13 -19.20
N GLU A 56 -9.11 -30.32 -20.30
CA GLU A 56 -7.80 -29.71 -20.53
C GLU A 56 -7.89 -28.21 -20.78
N ASP A 57 -8.90 -27.76 -21.52
CA ASP A 57 -9.14 -26.35 -21.84
C ASP A 57 -9.56 -25.56 -20.60
N ARG A 58 -10.32 -26.17 -19.68
CA ARG A 58 -10.61 -25.58 -18.36
C ARG A 58 -9.33 -25.39 -17.53
N LYS A 59 -8.49 -26.42 -17.43
CA LYS A 59 -7.20 -26.33 -16.72
C LYS A 59 -6.28 -25.30 -17.36
N MET A 60 -6.32 -25.18 -18.69
CA MET A 60 -5.55 -24.19 -19.43
C MET A 60 -6.04 -22.78 -19.14
N LYS A 61 -7.34 -22.51 -19.19
CA LYS A 61 -7.95 -21.21 -18.83
C LYS A 61 -7.56 -20.81 -17.41
N ASP A 62 -7.69 -21.72 -16.44
CA ASP A 62 -7.33 -21.45 -15.05
C ASP A 62 -5.83 -21.16 -14.87
N THR A 63 -4.98 -21.92 -15.53
CA THR A 63 -3.52 -21.74 -15.44
C THR A 63 -3.09 -20.44 -16.10
N VAL A 64 -3.65 -20.12 -17.27
CA VAL A 64 -3.42 -18.85 -17.98
C VAL A 64 -3.91 -17.70 -17.13
N MET A 65 -5.11 -17.79 -16.54
CA MET A 65 -5.67 -16.76 -15.67
C MET A 65 -4.82 -16.54 -14.42
N LYS A 66 -4.32 -17.61 -13.78
CA LYS A 66 -3.38 -17.50 -12.64
C LYS A 66 -2.10 -16.77 -13.05
N VAL A 67 -1.55 -17.10 -14.22
CA VAL A 67 -0.34 -16.44 -14.72
C VAL A 67 -0.60 -14.97 -15.05
N ILE A 68 -1.73 -14.65 -15.71
CA ILE A 68 -2.17 -13.28 -15.99
C ILE A 68 -2.33 -12.50 -14.69
N MET A 69 -3.11 -13.00 -13.73
CA MET A 69 -3.30 -12.34 -12.44
C MET A 69 -1.98 -12.14 -11.69
N SER A 70 -1.01 -13.05 -11.80
CA SER A 70 0.29 -12.88 -11.15
C SER A 70 1.23 -11.86 -11.84
N ARG A 71 1.03 -11.63 -13.15
CA ARG A 71 1.98 -10.85 -13.99
C ARG A 71 1.44 -9.50 -14.44
N LEU A 72 0.13 -9.40 -14.70
CA LEU A 72 -0.56 -8.24 -15.26
C LEU A 72 -1.41 -7.49 -14.22
N LYS A 73 -1.79 -8.13 -13.10
CA LYS A 73 -2.49 -7.40 -12.03
C LYS A 73 -1.57 -6.28 -11.51
N PRO A 74 -2.07 -5.03 -11.42
CA PRO A 74 -1.31 -3.95 -10.82
C PRO A 74 -0.87 -4.38 -9.43
N LYS A 75 0.45 -4.41 -9.22
CA LYS A 75 0.97 -4.73 -7.89
C LYS A 75 0.50 -3.62 -6.94
N PRO A 76 -0.02 -3.98 -5.76
CA PRO A 76 -0.45 -2.98 -4.80
C PRO A 76 0.75 -2.08 -4.48
N SER A 77 0.54 -0.78 -4.65
CA SER A 77 1.53 0.24 -4.38
C SER A 77 1.23 0.85 -3.02
N LYS A 78 2.29 1.09 -2.26
CA LYS A 78 2.17 1.80 -0.98
C LYS A 78 2.18 3.30 -1.26
N VAL A 79 1.28 4.03 -0.60
CA VAL A 79 1.24 5.49 -0.63
C VAL A 79 1.49 5.97 0.80
N ARG A 80 2.33 6.99 0.94
CA ARG A 80 2.77 7.53 2.22
C ARG A 80 2.60 9.04 2.25
N ALA A 81 2.24 9.56 3.41
CA ALA A 81 2.25 10.98 3.74
C ALA A 81 2.92 11.21 5.09
N ASP A 82 3.69 12.29 5.19
CA ASP A 82 4.39 12.69 6.42
C ASP A 82 3.85 14.03 6.89
N PHE A 83 3.49 14.11 8.16
CA PHE A 83 2.88 15.30 8.73
C PHE A 83 3.30 15.47 10.20
N GLU A 84 3.37 16.71 10.64
CA GLU A 84 3.59 17.09 12.02
C GLU A 84 2.26 17.43 12.69
N LEU A 85 2.05 16.92 13.89
CA LEU A 85 0.92 17.25 14.75
C LEU A 85 1.46 17.88 16.04
N THR A 86 1.06 19.12 16.29
CA THR A 86 1.38 19.84 17.53
C THR A 86 0.09 20.29 18.19
N ASN A 87 0.00 20.13 19.52
CA ASN A 87 -1.12 20.67 20.29
C ASN A 87 -0.57 21.18 21.63
N PHE A 88 -0.73 22.48 21.88
CA PHE A 88 -0.20 23.16 23.07
C PHE A 88 -1.26 23.37 24.16
N SER A 89 -2.49 22.88 23.95
CA SER A 89 -3.55 22.96 24.95
C SER A 89 -3.32 21.95 26.10
N GLY A 90 -3.99 22.18 27.24
CA GLY A 90 -3.92 21.28 28.40
C GLY A 90 -4.42 19.85 28.11
N GLU A 91 -5.23 19.67 27.06
CA GLU A 91 -5.67 18.39 26.53
C GLU A 91 -4.88 17.99 25.26
N GLY A 92 -3.61 18.36 25.20
CA GLY A 92 -2.72 18.21 24.05
C GLY A 92 -2.75 16.80 23.44
N ILE A 93 -2.44 15.82 24.29
CA ILE A 93 -2.29 14.40 23.91
C ILE A 93 -3.63 13.77 23.52
N ASP A 94 -4.70 14.07 24.27
CA ASP A 94 -6.02 13.50 24.02
C ASP A 94 -6.64 14.09 22.74
N GLY A 95 -6.37 15.37 22.45
CA GLY A 95 -6.73 15.97 21.17
C GLY A 95 -6.00 15.33 19.98
N ILE A 96 -4.72 15.01 20.13
CA ILE A 96 -3.95 14.30 19.10
C ILE A 96 -4.51 12.89 18.87
N LYS A 97 -4.78 12.12 19.94
CA LYS A 97 -5.36 10.78 19.83
C LYS A 97 -6.73 10.80 19.16
N ALA A 98 -7.59 11.73 19.54
CA ALA A 98 -8.92 11.88 18.96
C ALA A 98 -8.85 12.25 17.46
N ALA A 99 -7.97 13.17 17.08
CA ALA A 99 -7.77 13.56 15.69
C ALA A 99 -7.27 12.38 14.84
N LEU A 100 -6.29 11.61 15.35
CA LEU A 100 -5.78 10.42 14.67
C LEU A 100 -6.85 9.33 14.51
N GLN A 101 -7.69 9.11 15.53
CA GLN A 101 -8.81 8.17 15.44
C GLN A 101 -9.87 8.61 14.43
N ALA A 102 -10.21 9.90 14.39
CA ALA A 102 -11.14 10.45 13.41
C ALA A 102 -10.61 10.29 11.97
N GLY A 103 -9.32 10.53 11.76
CA GLY A 103 -8.65 10.28 10.48
C GLY A 103 -8.68 8.81 10.04
N LEU A 104 -8.51 7.88 10.98
CA LEU A 104 -8.63 6.44 10.69
C LEU A 104 -10.07 6.03 10.38
N ALA A 105 -11.05 6.60 11.09
CA ALA A 105 -12.48 6.34 10.83
C ALA A 105 -12.95 6.88 9.47
N ALA A 106 -12.33 7.95 8.98
CA ALA A 106 -12.58 8.51 7.65
C ALA A 106 -11.99 7.67 6.50
N SER A 107 -11.16 6.67 6.79
CA SER A 107 -10.57 5.81 5.77
C SER A 107 -11.62 4.86 5.15
N THR A 108 -11.57 4.69 3.83
CA THR A 108 -12.47 3.77 3.12
C THR A 108 -12.07 2.32 3.44
N THR A 109 -13.02 1.43 3.72
CA THR A 109 -12.83 0.02 4.13
C THR A 109 -11.90 -0.80 3.22
N LYS A 110 -11.71 -0.36 1.97
CA LYS A 110 -10.91 -1.05 0.96
C LYS A 110 -9.39 -0.86 1.14
N ASP A 111 -8.97 0.23 1.79
CA ASP A 111 -7.56 0.58 1.95
C ASP A 111 -7.21 0.66 3.45
N SER A 112 -6.43 -0.28 3.98
CA SER A 112 -6.03 -0.25 5.39
C SER A 112 -5.01 0.88 5.64
N VAL A 113 -5.47 2.01 6.17
CA VAL A 113 -4.60 3.13 6.57
C VAL A 113 -3.95 2.81 7.93
N LYS A 114 -2.64 3.03 8.03
CA LYS A 114 -1.86 2.89 9.26
C LYS A 114 -1.13 4.20 9.56
N ILE A 115 -1.13 4.62 10.82
CA ILE A 115 -0.41 5.80 11.28
C ILE A 115 0.61 5.37 12.32
N ASN A 116 1.87 5.72 12.11
CA ASN A 116 2.98 5.44 13.01
C ASN A 116 3.62 6.75 13.46
N LEU A 117 4.00 6.81 14.73
CA LEU A 117 4.84 7.88 15.26
C LEU A 117 6.30 7.59 14.90
N VAL A 118 6.98 8.54 14.25
CA VAL A 118 8.42 8.43 13.95
C VAL A 118 9.22 9.07 15.08
N ALA A 119 8.87 10.31 15.40
CA ALA A 119 9.39 11.07 16.55
C ALA A 119 8.36 12.15 16.88
N PRO A 120 8.19 12.61 18.12
CA PRO A 120 7.41 13.82 18.37
C PRO A 120 8.06 15.02 17.64
N PRO A 121 7.34 15.84 16.85
CA PRO A 121 5.92 15.83 16.48
C PRO A 121 5.60 15.17 15.12
N LEU A 122 6.56 14.46 14.51
CA LEU A 122 6.50 13.80 13.20
C LEU A 122 5.75 12.44 13.20
N PHE A 123 4.66 12.40 12.44
CA PHE A 123 3.86 11.21 12.17
C PHE A 123 3.95 10.80 10.69
N VAL A 124 3.82 9.50 10.45
CA VAL A 124 3.79 8.89 9.13
C VAL A 124 2.47 8.14 8.95
N MET A 125 1.73 8.47 7.90
CA MET A 125 0.56 7.74 7.47
C MET A 125 0.87 6.94 6.21
N GLN A 126 0.52 5.66 6.20
CA GLN A 126 0.76 4.74 5.11
C GLN A 126 -0.54 4.02 4.74
N THR A 127 -0.76 3.83 3.44
CA THR A 127 -1.83 2.97 2.93
C THR A 127 -1.31 2.10 1.79
N THR A 128 -1.89 0.91 1.64
CA THR A 128 -1.58 -0.01 0.53
C THR A 128 -2.80 -0.07 -0.36
N THR A 129 -2.65 0.36 -1.62
CA THR A 129 -3.77 0.42 -2.56
C THR A 129 -3.36 -0.13 -3.92
N THR A 130 -4.34 -0.55 -4.71
CA THR A 130 -4.10 -0.99 -6.10
C THR A 130 -4.00 0.20 -7.04
N ASP A 131 -4.68 1.30 -6.72
CA ASP A 131 -4.68 2.52 -7.53
C ASP A 131 -4.07 3.70 -6.75
N VAL A 132 -2.96 4.21 -7.25
CA VAL A 132 -2.17 5.26 -6.57
C VAL A 132 -2.95 6.56 -6.47
N GLU A 133 -3.76 6.90 -7.47
CA GLU A 133 -4.57 8.14 -7.48
C GLU A 133 -5.63 8.10 -6.38
N THR A 134 -6.45 7.04 -6.37
CA THR A 134 -7.46 6.83 -5.32
C THR A 134 -6.83 6.80 -3.92
N GLY A 135 -5.65 6.17 -3.78
CA GLY A 135 -4.92 6.15 -2.50
C GLY A 135 -4.47 7.53 -2.02
N LYS A 136 -3.99 8.39 -2.93
CA LYS A 136 -3.62 9.78 -2.61
C LYS A 136 -4.83 10.58 -2.17
N GLU A 137 -5.96 10.45 -2.88
CA GLU A 137 -7.20 11.13 -2.49
C GLU A 137 -7.69 10.69 -1.11
N ASN A 138 -7.66 9.39 -0.83
CA ASN A 138 -8.06 8.84 0.47
C ASN A 138 -7.17 9.36 1.61
N LEU A 139 -5.85 9.41 1.41
CA LEU A 139 -4.93 9.98 2.40
C LEU A 139 -5.17 11.49 2.59
N THR A 140 -5.40 12.24 1.51
CA THR A 140 -5.72 13.67 1.59
C THR A 140 -7.01 13.93 2.37
N LYS A 141 -8.06 13.11 2.14
CA LYS A 141 -9.30 13.17 2.93
C LYS A 141 -9.05 12.92 4.42
N CYS A 142 -8.28 11.88 4.75
CA CYS A 142 -7.91 11.59 6.13
C CYS A 142 -7.14 12.76 6.77
N LEU A 143 -6.18 13.35 6.05
CA LEU A 143 -5.41 14.50 6.52
C LEU A 143 -6.30 15.73 6.77
N ASN A 144 -7.30 15.98 5.92
CA ASN A 144 -8.24 17.08 6.11
C ASN A 144 -9.10 16.88 7.37
N VAL A 145 -9.62 15.67 7.61
CA VAL A 145 -10.38 15.36 8.83
C VAL A 145 -9.51 15.53 10.09
N ILE A 146 -8.25 15.06 10.04
CA ILE A 146 -7.30 15.26 11.16
C ILE A 146 -7.06 16.75 11.38
N LYS A 147 -6.88 17.53 10.30
CA LYS A 147 -6.63 18.97 10.36
C LYS A 147 -7.81 19.75 10.96
N GLU A 148 -9.04 19.38 10.61
CA GLU A 148 -10.25 19.98 11.19
C GLU A 148 -10.37 19.63 12.68
N THR A 149 -10.27 18.35 13.01
CA THR A 149 -10.41 17.85 14.40
C THR A 149 -9.35 18.43 15.33
N ILE A 150 -8.10 18.59 14.87
CA ILE A 150 -7.03 19.15 15.68
C ILE A 150 -7.15 20.67 15.83
N ALA A 151 -7.64 21.37 14.79
CA ALA A 151 -7.84 22.81 14.83
C ALA A 151 -8.93 23.21 15.84
N GLU A 152 -10.02 22.44 15.95
CA GLU A 152 -11.07 22.63 16.97
C GLU A 152 -10.52 22.55 18.40
N ARG A 153 -9.45 21.78 18.60
CA ARG A 153 -8.83 21.54 19.91
C ARG A 153 -7.59 22.40 20.17
N GLY A 154 -7.35 23.40 19.31
CA GLY A 154 -6.25 24.36 19.45
C GLY A 154 -4.86 23.84 19.03
N GLY A 155 -4.81 22.73 18.28
CA GLY A 155 -3.57 22.22 17.70
C GLY A 155 -3.40 22.57 16.22
N VAL A 156 -2.21 22.30 15.69
CA VAL A 156 -1.79 22.63 14.32
C VAL A 156 -1.27 21.36 13.65
N LEU A 157 -1.72 21.13 12.41
CA LEU A 157 -1.19 20.11 11.52
C LEU A 157 -0.37 20.77 10.40
N GLN A 158 0.88 20.32 10.22
CA GLN A 158 1.73 20.73 9.10
C GLN A 158 2.11 19.53 8.23
N ILE A 159 1.83 19.59 6.94
CA ILE A 159 2.20 18.51 6.01
C ILE A 159 3.65 18.74 5.57
N LYS A 160 4.56 17.80 5.86
CA LYS A 160 5.95 17.83 5.37
C LYS A 160 6.05 17.23 3.98
N THR A 161 5.48 16.03 3.83
CA THR A 161 5.48 15.27 2.58
C THR A 161 4.05 14.95 2.21
N ALA A 162 3.56 15.54 1.11
CA ALA A 162 2.25 15.24 0.56
C ALA A 162 2.14 13.75 0.14
N PRO A 163 0.93 13.19 0.06
CA PRO A 163 0.72 11.79 -0.31
C PRO A 163 1.44 11.40 -1.62
N ARG A 164 2.43 10.52 -1.52
CA ARG A 164 3.20 10.02 -2.67
C ARG A 164 3.31 8.50 -2.65
N SER A 165 3.37 7.89 -3.84
CA SER A 165 3.72 6.48 -3.96
C SER A 165 5.15 6.26 -3.49
N VAL A 166 5.36 5.28 -2.63
CA VAL A 166 6.69 4.94 -2.11
C VAL A 166 7.20 3.66 -2.75
N SER A 167 8.50 3.68 -3.05
CA SER A 167 9.24 2.54 -3.57
C SER A 167 9.89 1.75 -2.43
N ALA A 168 10.40 0.55 -2.73
CA ALA A 168 11.11 -0.27 -1.74
C ALA A 168 12.33 0.46 -1.12
N LYS A 169 12.95 1.38 -1.87
CA LYS A 169 14.07 2.20 -1.39
C LYS A 169 13.61 3.21 -0.33
N ASP A 170 12.46 3.85 -0.54
CA ASP A 170 11.90 4.81 0.42
C ASP A 170 11.51 4.13 1.75
N ASP A 171 10.97 2.91 1.68
CA ASP A 171 10.66 2.10 2.86
C ASP A 171 11.92 1.76 3.67
N GLN A 172 13.02 1.39 2.98
CA GLN A 172 14.29 1.09 3.64
C GLN A 172 14.89 2.33 4.31
N SER A 173 14.84 3.48 3.65
CA SER A 173 15.30 4.75 4.24
C SER A 173 14.47 5.15 5.46
N LEU A 174 13.16 4.92 5.45
CA LEU A 174 12.31 5.19 6.61
C LEU A 174 12.61 4.26 7.78
N ALA A 175 12.77 2.96 7.52
CA ALA A 175 13.08 2.00 8.57
C ALA A 175 14.41 2.31 9.25
N ALA A 176 15.43 2.71 8.47
CA ALA A 176 16.71 3.16 9.01
C ALA A 176 16.56 4.43 9.87
N LEU A 177 15.74 5.39 9.43
CA LEU A 177 15.47 6.62 10.19
C LEU A 177 14.71 6.32 11.49
N MET A 178 13.71 5.43 11.44
CA MET A 178 12.97 4.99 12.63
C MET A 178 13.87 4.33 13.65
N GLU A 179 14.82 3.48 13.23
CA GLU A 179 15.74 2.81 14.14
C GLU A 179 16.76 3.79 14.74
N ASP A 180 17.34 4.68 13.93
CA ASP A 180 18.27 5.72 14.42
C ASP A 180 17.61 6.63 15.46
N LEU A 181 16.36 7.04 15.23
CA LEU A 181 15.60 7.85 16.18
C LEU A 181 15.18 7.04 17.42
N ARG A 182 14.93 5.74 17.29
CA ARG A 182 14.63 4.87 18.42
C ARG A 182 15.84 4.75 19.35
N VAL A 183 17.04 4.56 18.79
CA VAL A 183 18.30 4.53 19.55
C VAL A 183 18.51 5.85 20.28
N LYS A 184 18.41 6.99 19.57
CA LYS A 184 18.59 8.33 20.16
C LYS A 184 17.60 8.64 21.29
N ASN A 185 16.34 8.20 21.17
CA ASN A 185 15.35 8.39 22.23
C ASN A 185 15.55 7.42 23.41
N GLN A 186 16.18 6.27 23.19
CA GLN A 186 16.40 5.27 24.22
C GLN A 186 17.66 5.56 25.06
N GLU A 187 18.60 6.36 24.55
CA GLU A 187 19.86 6.70 25.23
C GLU A 187 19.76 7.89 26.21
N VAL A 188 18.62 8.56 26.34
CA VAL A 188 18.40 9.61 27.37
C VAL A 188 17.87 8.97 28.65
N ALA A 189 18.71 8.16 29.31
CA ALA A 189 18.55 7.83 30.73
C ALA A 189 19.18 8.99 31.53
N GLY A 190 18.35 9.96 31.93
CA GLY A 190 18.78 11.10 32.75
C GLY A 190 18.90 10.72 34.23
N ASP A 191 20.15 10.56 34.66
CA ASP A 191 20.76 10.62 36.00
C ASP A 191 20.22 9.80 37.20
N ASP A 192 21.09 8.93 37.74
CA ASP A 192 21.31 8.79 39.20
C ASP A 192 22.13 10.02 39.63
N ASP A 193 21.45 11.08 40.08
CA ASP A 193 22.06 12.25 40.71
C ASP A 193 22.02 12.01 42.24
N ASP A 194 22.99 11.24 42.76
CA ASP A 194 23.19 11.07 44.22
C ASP A 194 23.80 12.37 44.77
N GLU A 195 22.95 13.27 45.29
CA GLU A 195 23.33 14.42 46.10
C GLU A 195 24.01 13.96 47.41
N GLU A 196 25.34 13.78 47.42
CA GLU A 196 26.11 13.77 48.67
C GLU A 196 26.21 15.20 49.22
N GLU A 197 25.28 15.56 50.11
CA GLU A 197 25.32 16.77 50.93
C GLU A 197 26.66 16.85 51.71
N GLN A 198 27.47 17.80 51.29
CA GLN A 198 28.65 18.30 51.98
C GLN A 198 28.22 19.05 53.26
N ILE A 199 28.08 18.34 54.39
CA ILE A 199 27.99 18.98 55.71
C ILE A 199 29.41 19.14 56.27
N GLY A 200 29.99 20.30 56.01
CA GLY A 200 31.20 20.78 56.68
C GLY A 200 30.87 21.83 57.73
N MET A 201 31.43 21.60 58.94
CA MET A 201 31.58 22.47 60.10
C MET A 201 30.52 22.43 61.20
#